data_AF-A0A353KRD3-F1
#
_entry.id   AF-A0A353KRD3-F1
#
_cell.length_a   1.000
_cell.length_b   1.000
_cell.length_c   1.000
_cell.angle_alpha   90.00
_cell.angle_beta   90.00
_cell.angle_gamma   90.00
#
_symmetry.space_group_name_H-M   'P 1'
#
loop_
_entity.id
_entity.type
_entity.pdbx_description
1 polymer ?
#
loop_
_entity_poly.entity_id
_entity_poly.type
_entity_poly.pdbx_seq_one_letter_code
_entity_poly.pdbx_strand_id
1 'polypeptide(L)'
;MIHSLSGGVIKTAEKYTFVKVLFDGEEKPTWLICDDPTVEVGDVAAADGKTGIIKGKVIRADKGVSGDCAPVPVKRMRKTIAIIKEK
;
A
#
# COMPACT_ATOMS: atom_id res chain seq x y z
N MET A 1 -30.67 27.03 19.27
CA MET A 1 -29.45 26.70 20.00
C MET A 1 -28.51 25.98 19.04
N ILE A 2 -27.62 26.73 18.38
CA ILE A 2 -26.67 26.16 17.42
C ILE A 2 -25.41 25.81 18.22
N HIS A 3 -25.03 24.53 18.24
CA HIS A 3 -23.75 24.13 18.83
C HIS A 3 -22.67 24.37 17.77
N SER A 4 -21.66 25.17 18.10
CA SER A 4 -20.47 25.37 17.27
C SER A 4 -19.80 24.02 16.98
N LEU A 5 -19.78 23.63 15.71
CA LEU A 5 -18.82 22.65 15.18
C LEU A 5 -17.45 23.33 15.17
N SER A 6 -16.81 23.36 16.34
CA SER A 6 -15.47 23.90 16.54
C SER A 6 -14.48 23.10 15.72
N GLY A 7 -14.09 23.66 14.57
CA GLY A 7 -12.73 23.69 14.04
C GLY A 7 -11.88 22.43 14.22
N GLY A 8 -12.41 21.25 13.92
CA GLY A 8 -11.59 20.06 13.79
C GLY A 8 -10.60 20.28 12.66
N VAL A 9 -9.33 20.48 12.98
CA VAL A 9 -8.24 20.44 11.98
C VAL A 9 -8.39 19.09 11.29
N ILE A 10 -8.87 19.10 10.05
CA ILE A 10 -8.80 17.94 9.17
C ILE A 10 -7.30 17.78 8.93
N LYS A 11 -6.62 17.02 9.82
CA LYS A 11 -5.27 16.55 9.56
C LYS A 11 -5.34 15.97 8.16
N THR A 12 -4.60 16.56 7.24
CA THR A 12 -4.49 16.08 5.87
C THR A 12 -4.20 14.60 5.98
N ALA A 13 -5.20 13.76 5.68
CA ALA A 13 -5.05 12.33 5.87
C ALA A 13 -3.93 11.92 4.94
N GLU A 14 -2.84 11.39 5.50
CA GLU A 14 -1.73 10.91 4.71
C GLU A 14 -2.30 9.90 3.72
N LYS A 15 -2.09 10.18 2.44
CA LYS A 15 -2.56 9.34 1.35
C LYS A 15 -1.46 8.34 1.04
N TYR A 16 -1.83 7.07 1.07
CA TYR A 16 -0.94 5.96 0.79
C TYR A 16 -1.37 5.27 -0.51
N THR A 17 -0.40 4.68 -1.20
CA THR A 17 -0.68 3.73 -2.27
C THR A 17 -0.48 2.33 -1.70
N PHE A 18 -1.56 1.55 -1.66
CA PHE A 18 -1.52 0.17 -1.20
C PHE A 18 -1.50 -0.76 -2.39
N VAL A 19 -0.58 -1.72 -2.39
CA VAL A 19 -0.50 -2.75 -3.41
C VAL A 19 -0.68 -4.11 -2.78
N LYS A 20 -1.46 -4.95 -3.45
CA LYS A 20 -1.61 -6.36 -3.10
C LYS A 20 -0.74 -7.16 -4.04
N VAL A 21 0.20 -7.90 -3.48
CA VAL A 21 1.25 -8.60 -4.23
C VAL A 21 1.15 -10.09 -3.95
N LEU A 22 1.18 -10.89 -5.01
CA LEU A 22 1.35 -12.33 -4.91
C LEU A 22 2.83 -12.66 -5.16
N PHE A 23 3.55 -13.02 -4.11
CA PHE A 23 4.97 -13.36 -4.19
C PHE A 23 5.19 -14.74 -4.79
N ASP A 24 6.28 -14.89 -5.55
CA ASP A 24 6.67 -16.19 -6.09
C ASP A 24 6.95 -17.18 -4.95
N GLY A 25 6.19 -18.28 -4.93
CA GLY A 25 6.29 -19.30 -3.88
C GLY A 25 5.38 -19.09 -2.67
N GLU A 26 4.59 -18.01 -2.62
CA GLU A 26 3.53 -17.83 -1.62
C GLU A 26 2.15 -18.05 -2.22
N GLU A 27 1.31 -18.85 -1.55
CA GLU A 27 -0.09 -19.05 -1.97
C GLU A 27 -0.99 -17.85 -1.62
N LYS A 28 -0.58 -17.02 -0.65
CA LYS A 28 -1.39 -15.94 -0.12
C LYS A 28 -0.86 -14.58 -0.56
N PRO A 29 -1.68 -13.74 -1.20
CA PRO A 29 -1.27 -12.39 -1.56
C PRO A 29 -1.19 -11.50 -0.31
N THR A 30 -0.17 -10.64 -0.27
CA THR A 30 0.14 -9.77 0.87
C THR A 30 -0.04 -8.30 0.50
N TRP A 31 -0.55 -7.51 1.44
CA TRP A 31 -0.66 -6.05 1.29
C TRP A 31 0.63 -5.35 1.68
N LEU A 32 1.06 -4.43 0.84
CA LEU A 32 2.24 -3.60 1.02
C LEU A 32 1.89 -2.14 0.76
N ILE A 33 2.68 -1.24 1.34
CA ILE A 33 2.67 0.18 0.97
C ILE A 33 3.69 0.40 -0.13
N CYS A 34 3.24 1.01 -1.21
CA CYS A 34 4.08 1.47 -2.30
C CYS A 34 4.25 2.97 -2.21
N ASP A 35 5.49 3.46 -2.22
CA ASP A 35 5.77 4.89 -2.28
C ASP A 35 5.62 5.42 -3.73
N ASP A 36 5.61 4.54 -4.74
CA ASP A 36 5.36 4.89 -6.15
C ASP A 36 3.84 4.93 -6.46
N PRO A 37 3.26 6.08 -6.82
CA PRO A 37 1.83 6.21 -7.11
C PRO A 37 1.45 5.74 -8.53
N THR A 38 2.45 5.46 -9.38
CA THR A 38 2.26 5.05 -10.77
C THR A 38 2.21 3.53 -10.93
N VAL A 39 2.38 2.76 -9.86
CA VAL A 39 2.24 1.29 -9.87
C VAL A 39 0.87 0.85 -10.41
N GLU A 40 0.88 -0.18 -11.23
CA GLU A 40 -0.33 -0.74 -11.83
C GLU A 40 -0.45 -2.25 -11.55
N VAL A 41 -1.65 -2.78 -11.80
CA VAL A 41 -1.87 -4.23 -11.74
C VAL A 41 -1.11 -4.86 -12.89
N GLY A 42 -0.28 -5.86 -12.61
CA GLY A 42 0.59 -6.48 -13.58
C GLY A 42 2.08 -6.25 -13.30
N ASP A 43 2.42 -5.13 -12.66
CA ASP A 43 3.80 -4.82 -12.30
C ASP A 43 4.39 -5.83 -11.32
N VAL A 44 5.72 -5.90 -11.25
CA VAL A 44 6.43 -6.73 -10.28
C VAL A 44 6.91 -5.86 -9.12
N ALA A 45 6.45 -6.18 -7.92
CA ALA A 45 6.87 -5.53 -6.69
C ALA A 45 7.92 -6.37 -5.96
N ALA A 46 8.96 -5.73 -5.44
CA ALA A 46 9.97 -6.33 -4.59
C ALA A 46 9.76 -5.88 -3.14
N ALA A 47 9.91 -6.79 -2.18
CA ALA A 47 9.79 -6.50 -0.76
C ALA A 47 10.76 -7.33 0.09
N ASP A 48 10.97 -6.93 1.34
CA ASP A 48 11.74 -7.71 2.31
C ASP A 48 10.95 -8.95 2.75
N GLY A 49 11.47 -10.11 2.33
CA GLY A 49 11.07 -11.43 2.82
C GLY A 49 11.92 -11.86 4.01
N LYS A 50 11.59 -13.03 4.59
CA LYS A 50 12.28 -13.57 5.76
C LYS A 50 13.76 -13.91 5.50
N THR A 51 14.09 -14.26 4.26
CA THR A 51 15.40 -14.80 3.85
C THR A 51 16.10 -13.92 2.81
N GLY A 52 15.54 -12.75 2.48
CA GLY A 52 16.05 -11.86 1.44
C GLY A 52 14.92 -11.14 0.70
N ILE A 53 15.28 -10.47 -0.41
CA ILE A 53 14.32 -9.75 -1.25
C ILE A 53 13.48 -10.75 -2.03
N ILE A 54 12.17 -10.68 -1.83
CA ILE A 54 11.18 -11.46 -2.58
C ILE A 54 10.53 -10.58 -3.64
N LYS A 55 10.20 -11.18 -4.78
CA LYS A 55 9.50 -10.53 -5.89
C LYS A 55 8.16 -11.19 -6.10
N GLY A 56 7.19 -10.39 -6.54
CA GLY A 56 5.84 -10.85 -6.75
C GLY A 56 5.07 -9.94 -7.68
N LYS A 57 3.99 -10.47 -8.23
CA LYS A 57 3.13 -9.72 -9.14
C LYS A 57 2.10 -8.91 -8.36
N VAL A 58 1.95 -7.64 -8.73
CA VAL A 58 0.89 -6.77 -8.23
C VAL A 58 -0.43 -7.24 -8.83
N ILE A 59 -1.31 -7.75 -7.97
CA ILE A 59 -2.66 -8.19 -8.36
C ILE A 59 -3.71 -7.11 -8.11
N ARG A 60 -3.38 -6.08 -7.31
CA ARG A 60 -4.25 -4.94 -7.02
C ARG A 60 -3.43 -3.72 -6.60
N ALA A 61 -3.83 -2.54 -7.04
CA ALA A 61 -3.24 -1.26 -6.64
C ALA A 61 -4.35 -0.27 -6.25
N ASP A 62 -4.39 0.11 -4.97
CA ASP A 62 -5.33 1.08 -4.41
C ASP A 62 -4.57 2.38 -4.11
N LYS A 63 -4.83 3.42 -4.91
CA LYS A 63 -4.11 4.70 -4.90
C LYS A 63 -4.86 5.75 -4.10
N GLY A 64 -4.14 6.60 -3.38
CA GLY A 64 -4.72 7.76 -2.70
C GLY A 64 -5.59 7.41 -1.49
N VAL A 65 -5.34 6.26 -0.86
CA VAL A 65 -6.14 5.75 0.26
C VAL A 65 -5.65 6.40 1.55
N SER A 66 -6.57 7.00 2.29
CA SER A 66 -6.30 7.55 3.62
C SER A 66 -5.92 6.44 4.61
N GLY A 67 -5.00 6.72 5.53
CA GLY A 67 -4.62 5.77 6.59
C GLY A 67 -5.80 5.19 7.39
N ASP A 68 -6.89 5.95 7.56
CA ASP A 68 -8.12 5.52 8.23
C ASP A 68 -8.95 4.49 7.44
N CYS A 69 -8.77 4.44 6.12
CA CYS A 69 -9.43 3.48 5.22
C CYS A 69 -8.47 2.38 4.74
N ALA A 70 -7.29 2.26 5.35
CA ALA A 70 -6.30 1.28 4.95
C ALA A 70 -6.82 -0.15 5.20
N PRO A 71 -6.58 -1.10 4.27
CA PRO A 71 -7.05 -2.48 4.42
C PRO A 71 -6.38 -3.22 5.59
N VAL A 72 -5.24 -2.73 6.05
CA VAL A 72 -4.47 -3.21 7.21
C VAL A 72 -3.93 -1.98 7.95
N PRO A 73 -3.72 -2.02 9.28
CA PRO A 73 -3.11 -0.90 9.99
C PRO A 73 -1.75 -0.52 9.39
N VAL A 74 -1.60 0.73 8.93
CA VAL A 74 -0.40 1.25 8.25
C VAL A 74 0.89 0.94 9.01
N LYS A 75 0.87 1.05 10.35
CA LYS A 75 2.02 0.75 11.24
C LYS A 75 2.53 -0.69 11.17
N ARG A 76 1.72 -1.64 10.70
CA ARG A 76 2.07 -3.06 10.58
C ARG A 76 2.33 -3.48 9.13
N MET A 77 2.10 -2.58 8.17
CA MET A 77 2.29 -2.90 6.76
C MET A 77 3.77 -2.81 6.38
N ARG A 78 4.20 -3.74 5.54
CA ARG A 78 5.53 -3.69 4.94
C ARG A 78 5.51 -2.73 3.75
N LYS A 79 6.67 -2.16 3.44
CA LYS A 79 6.85 -1.32 2.25
C LYS A 79 7.45 -2.14 1.11
N THR A 80 7.14 -1.76 -0.12
CA THR A 80 7.88 -2.23 -1.30
C THR A 80 9.25 -1.56 -1.33
N ILE A 81 10.29 -2.32 -1.65
CA ILE A 81 11.65 -1.80 -1.85
C ILE A 81 11.77 -1.18 -3.25
N ALA A 82 11.16 -1.82 -4.24
CA ALA A 82 11.19 -1.39 -5.63
C ALA A 82 9.98 -1.92 -6.39
N ILE A 83 9.59 -1.18 -7.44
CA ILE A 83 8.62 -1.62 -8.45
C ILE A 83 9.36 -1.75 -9.78
N ILE A 84 9.19 -2.89 -10.43
CA ILE A 84 9.64 -3.16 -11.79
C ILE A 84 8.40 -3.13 -12.67
N LYS A 85 8.35 -2.14 -13.57
CA LYS A 85 7.22 -1.99 -14.49
C LYS A 85 7.34 -3.02 -15.61
N GLU A 86 6.33 -3.89 -15.73
CA GLU A 86 6.20 -4.74 -16.92
C GLU A 86 5.38 -3.96 -17.95
N LYS A 87 6.02 -3.62 -19.07
CA LYS A 87 5.47 -2.75 -20.13
C LYS A 87 4.70 -3.55 -21.17
#